data_AF-A0A6M3M4F4-F1
#
_entry.id   AF-A0A6M3M4F4-F1
#
_cell.length_a   1.000
_cell.length_b   1.000
_cell.length_c   1.000
_cell.angle_alpha   90.00
_cell.angle_beta   90.00
_cell.angle_gamma   90.00
#
_symmetry.space_group_name_H-M   'P 1'
#
loop_
_entity.id
_entity.type
_entity.pdbx_description
1 polymer ?
#
loop_
_entity_poly.entity_id
_entity_poly.type
_entity_poly.pdbx_seq_one_letter_code
_entity_poly.pdbx_strand_id
1 'polypeptide(L)' 'MPKIMEMYAFVAEDKGPEDEGIVGFMSGTGWMPLVGADMARVESLRSIARDISRNTGKTVKLIRFTNREEMGIVS' A
#
# COMPACT_ATOMS: atom_id res chain seq x y z
N MET A 1 -12.10 -11.36 10.84
CA MET A 1 -10.88 -10.52 10.88
C MET A 1 -11.12 -9.39 11.88
N PRO A 2 -10.13 -9.00 12.69
CA PRO A 2 -10.29 -7.92 13.66
C PRO A 2 -10.42 -6.54 12.98
N LYS A 3 -10.88 -5.55 13.74
CA LYS A 3 -10.92 -4.14 13.35
C LYS A 3 -9.51 -3.66 12.98
N ILE A 4 -9.34 -3.00 11.84
CA ILE A 4 -8.04 -2.46 11.39
C ILE A 4 -7.64 -1.29 12.28
N MET A 5 -6.59 -1.43 13.08
CA MET A 5 -6.10 -0.35 13.97
C MET A 5 -4.89 0.39 13.40
N GLU A 6 -4.19 -0.23 12.47
CA GLU A 6 -3.07 0.34 11.75
C GLU A 6 -3.07 -0.17 10.32
N MET A 7 -2.42 0.56 9.43
CA MET A 7 -2.29 0.20 8.03
C MET A 7 -0.85 0.40 7.58
N TYR A 8 -0.36 -0.54 6.82
CA TYR A 8 0.92 -0.46 6.14
C TYR A 8 0.63 -0.34 4.65
N ALA A 9 1.18 0.68 4.00
CA ALA A 9 0.97 0.89 2.58
C ALA A 9 2.30 0.94 1.84
N PHE A 10 2.33 0.32 0.66
CA PHE A 10 3.39 0.53 -0.30
C PHE A 10 3.06 1.78 -1.11
N VAL A 11 3.98 2.74 -1.12
CA VAL A 11 3.80 4.08 -1.69
C VAL A 11 4.88 4.34 -2.71
N ALA A 12 4.51 4.76 -3.92
CA ALA A 12 5.45 5.15 -4.95
C ALA A 12 5.63 6.67 -4.97
N GLU A 13 6.87 7.13 -5.08
CA GLU A 13 7.17 8.52 -5.46
C GLU A 13 6.85 8.70 -6.95
N ASP A 14 6.16 9.79 -7.30
CA ASP A 14 5.83 10.12 -8.68
C ASP A 14 6.70 11.26 -9.23
N LYS A 15 6.35 12.52 -8.96
CA LYS A 15 7.10 13.70 -9.46
C LYS A 15 8.15 14.24 -8.48
N GLY A 16 8.34 13.57 -7.35
CA GLY A 16 9.30 13.97 -6.31
C GLY A 16 8.93 13.39 -4.93
N PRO A 17 9.71 13.71 -3.88
CA PRO A 17 9.52 13.15 -2.55
C PRO A 17 8.22 13.60 -1.85
N GLU A 18 7.63 14.71 -2.31
CA GLU A 18 6.37 15.26 -1.79
C GLU A 18 5.14 14.83 -2.62
N ASP A 19 5.33 14.02 -3.67
CA ASP A 19 4.26 13.53 -4.55
C ASP A 19 4.23 12.00 -4.50
N GLU A 20 3.28 11.48 -3.75
CA GLU A 20 3.21 10.07 -3.35
C GLU A 20 1.83 9.47 -3.67
N GLY A 21 1.84 8.22 -4.16
CA GLY A 21 0.62 7.47 -4.47
C GLY A 21 0.64 6.05 -3.91
N ILE A 22 -0.51 5.55 -3.48
CA ILE A 22 -0.66 4.14 -3.07
C ILE A 22 -0.45 3.24 -4.29
N VAL A 23 0.45 2.27 -4.16
CA VAL A 23 0.72 1.32 -5.24
C VAL A 23 -0.47 0.39 -5.41
N GLY A 24 -1.02 0.33 -6.62
CA GLY A 24 -2.01 -0.67 -7.02
C GLY A 24 -1.36 -1.83 -7.78
N PHE A 25 -1.95 -3.02 -7.68
CA PHE A 25 -1.65 -4.14 -8.56
C PHE A 25 -2.90 -4.75 -9.14
N MET A 26 -2.80 -5.20 -10.39
CA MET A 26 -3.82 -6.03 -11.01
C MET A 26 -3.62 -7.49 -10.57
N SER A 27 -4.56 -8.01 -9.80
CA SER A 27 -4.65 -9.43 -9.47
C SER A 27 -5.60 -10.16 -10.43
N GLY A 28 -5.69 -11.48 -10.31
CA GLY A 28 -6.70 -12.27 -11.03
C GLY A 28 -8.14 -11.87 -10.72
N THR A 29 -8.39 -11.16 -9.61
CA THR A 29 -9.72 -10.70 -9.20
C THR A 29 -9.93 -9.20 -9.41
N GLY A 30 -8.99 -8.51 -10.06
CA GLY A 30 -9.06 -7.07 -10.35
C GLY A 30 -7.98 -6.24 -9.66
N TRP A 31 -8.12 -4.92 -9.78
CA TRP A 31 -7.21 -3.95 -9.16
C TRP A 31 -7.34 -3.99 -7.64
N MET A 32 -6.22 -4.15 -6.94
CA MET A 32 -6.14 -4.11 -5.50
C MET A 32 -5.03 -3.17 -5.04
N PRO A 33 -5.23 -2.41 -3.96
CA PRO A 33 -4.15 -1.63 -3.35
C PRO A 33 -3.17 -2.55 -2.62
N LEU A 34 -1.87 -2.22 -2.66
CA LEU A 34 -0.84 -2.88 -1.86
C LEU A 34 -0.84 -2.33 -0.44
N VAL A 35 -1.81 -2.79 0.35
CA VAL A 35 -1.95 -2.44 1.77
C VAL A 35 -2.06 -3.68 2.64
N GLY A 36 -1.56 -3.59 3.87
CA GLY A 36 -1.68 -4.63 4.89
C GLY A 36 -2.17 -4.06 6.21
N ALA A 37 -2.98 -4.83 6.93
CA ALA A 37 -3.39 -4.51 8.30
C ALA A 37 -2.51 -5.18 9.38
N ASP A 38 -1.53 -5.99 8.95
CA ASP A 38 -0.60 -6.74 9.79
C ASP A 38 0.70 -7.02 9.04
N MET A 39 1.80 -7.21 9.76
CA MET A 39 3.12 -7.40 9.15
C MET A 39 3.24 -8.72 8.39
N ALA A 40 2.50 -9.78 8.74
CA ALA A 40 2.58 -11.05 8.02
C ALA A 40 2.07 -10.89 6.57
N ARG A 41 1.00 -10.11 6.38
CA ARG A 41 0.53 -9.71 5.05
C ARG A 41 1.49 -8.77 4.33
N VAL A 42 2.08 -7.81 5.04
CA VAL A 42 3.04 -6.87 4.43
C VAL A 42 4.23 -7.62 3.84
N GLU A 43 4.77 -8.59 4.58
CA GLU A 43 5.90 -9.40 4.12
C GLU A 43 5.56 -10.20 2.85
N SER A 44 4.34 -10.73 2.72
CA SER A 44 3.94 -11.45 1.50
C SER A 44 3.79 -10.54 0.28
N LEU A 45 3.56 -9.24 0.48
CA LEU A 45 3.43 -8.25 -0.60
C LEU A 45 4.78 -7.64 -1.03
N ARG A 46 5.86 -7.83 -0.26
CA ARG A 46 7.16 -7.19 -0.53
C ARG A 46 7.77 -7.57 -1.88
N SER A 47 7.62 -8.82 -2.30
CA SER A 47 8.13 -9.27 -3.60
C SER A 47 7.45 -8.51 -4.75
N ILE A 48 6.13 -8.40 -4.69
CA ILE A 48 5.31 -7.67 -5.67
C ILE A 48 5.70 -6.20 -5.70
N ALA A 49 5.82 -5.55 -4.53
CA ALA A 49 6.25 -4.15 -4.44
C ALA A 49 7.65 -3.92 -5.05
N ARG A 50 8.58 -4.86 -4.82
CA ARG A 50 9.92 -4.81 -5.39
C ARG A 50 9.91 -4.93 -6.91
N ASP A 51 9.09 -5.84 -7.44
CA ASP A 51 8.96 -6.03 -8.88
C ASP A 51 8.33 -4.80 -9.55
N ILE A 52 7.32 -4.20 -8.93
CA ILE A 52 6.73 -2.93 -9.39
C ILE A 52 7.78 -1.82 -9.40
N SER A 53 8.56 -1.66 -8.33
CA SER A 53 9.63 -0.65 -8.26
C SER A 53 10.64 -0.84 -9.40
N ARG A 54 11.08 -2.08 -9.64
CA ARG A 54 12.01 -2.42 -10.73
C ARG A 54 11.43 -2.12 -12.12
N ASN A 55 10.19 -2.53 -12.37
CA ASN A 55 9.56 -2.42 -13.68
C ASN A 55 9.16 -0.98 -14.03
N THR A 56 8.87 -0.16 -13.02
CA THR A 56 8.46 1.24 -13.21
C THR A 56 9.61 2.23 -13.06
N GLY A 57 10.73 1.82 -12.46
CA GLY A 57 11.83 2.71 -12.09
C GLY A 57 11.51 3.65 -10.92
N LYS A 58 10.34 3.51 -10.28
CA LYS A 58 9.93 4.37 -9.17
C LYS A 58 10.47 3.84 -7.84
N THR A 59 10.83 4.75 -6.95
CA THR A 59 11.07 4.44 -5.54
C THR A 59 9.77 4.00 -4.89
N VAL A 60 9.74 2.79 -4.31
CA VAL A 60 8.59 2.31 -3.54
C VAL A 60 8.98 2.21 -2.07
N LYS A 61 8.27 2.97 -1.22
CA LYS A 61 8.42 3.00 0.24
C LYS A 61 7.37 2.13 0.91
N LEU A 62 7.67 1.65 2.11
CA LEU A 62 6.70 1.02 3.00
C LEU A 62 6.44 1.98 4.17
N ILE A 63 5.22 2.47 4.29
CA ILE A 63 4.82 3.46 5.30
C ILE A 63 3.80 2.85 6.24
N ARG A 64 3.96 3.07 7.55
CA ARG A 64 3.00 2.68 8.59
C ARG A 64 2.16 3.90 8.98
N PHE A 65 0.85 3.75 8.89
CA PHE A 65 -0.15 4.68 9.37
C PHE A 65 -0.79 4.11 10.63
N THR A 66 -0.70 4.85 11.73
CA THR A 66 -1.19 4.42 13.05
C THR A 66 -2.38 5.24 13.55
N ASN A 67 -2.64 6.40 12.96
CA ASN A 67 -3.78 7.23 13.32
C ASN A 67 -5.02 6.77 12.55
N ARG A 68 -6.01 6.20 13.25
CA ARG A 68 -7.31 5.85 12.69
C ARG A 68 -8.33 6.90 13.09
N GLU A 69 -8.98 7.48 12.10
CA GLU A 69 -10.15 8.34 12.26
C GLU A 69 -11.31 7.79 11.44
N GLU A 70 -12.50 7.71 12.03
CA GLU A 70 -13.70 7.27 11.31
C GLU A 70 -14.41 8.49 10.72
N MET A 71 -14.36 8.62 9.39
CA MET A 71 -14.90 9.79 8.67
C MET A 71 -16.38 9.65 8.26
N GLY A 72 -17.00 8.50 8.54
CA GLY A 72 -18.39 8.19 8.16
C GLY A 72 -18.51 6.95 7.26
N ILE A 73 -19.71 6.74 6.70
CA ILE A 73 -20.03 5.62 5.80
C ILE A 73 -20.16 6.17 4.37
N VAL A 74 -19.45 5.55 3.42
CA VAL A 74 -19.62 5.79 1.99
C VAL A 74 -20.42 4.62 1.42
N SER A 75 -21.70 4.83 1.13
CA SER A 75 -22.63 3.83 0.60
C SER A 75 -23.45 4.41 -0.53
#